data_AF-A0A2T3KM09-F1
#
_entry.id   AF-A0A2T3KM09-F1
#
_cell.length_a   1.000
_cell.length_b   1.000
_cell.length_c   1.000
_cell.angle_alpha   90.00
_cell.angle_beta   90.00
_cell.angle_gamma   90.00
#
_symmetry.space_group_name_H-M   'P 1'
#
loop_
_entity.id
_entity.type
_entity.pdbx_description
1 polymer ?
#
loop_
_entity_poly.entity_id
_entity_poly.type
_entity_poly.pdbx_seq_one_letter_code
_entity_poly.pdbx_strand_id
1 'polypeptide(L)'
;MDGSILGAWADLSNSFSHVVGVRDGEHAVKEKKDDGKVIWTLEACKKDARKYLTRNQWRIGSPSAYVTANKRKWAGECCAHMKAKPTVWTADLCKLDALKYQTRTQWQKASPSAYQAARRNGLVADCCAHMPSDMRCSNVKMKLDVLLE
;
A
#
# COMPACT_ATOMS: atom_id res chain seq x y z
N MET A 1 13.75 -18.22 -69.30
CA MET A 1 14.30 -17.65 -68.05
C MET A 1 14.06 -16.16 -68.22
N ASP A 2 13.27 -15.45 -67.43
CA ASP A 2 12.67 -15.59 -66.10
C ASP A 2 11.78 -14.33 -65.98
N GLY A 3 10.53 -14.39 -65.53
CA GLY A 3 10.19 -14.62 -64.13
C GLY A 3 9.90 -13.28 -63.44
N SER A 4 8.72 -12.70 -63.71
CA SER A 4 8.14 -11.66 -62.87
C SER A 4 8.07 -12.14 -61.42
N ILE A 5 8.34 -11.25 -60.46
CA ILE A 5 7.46 -10.92 -59.31
C ILE A 5 8.24 -10.00 -58.37
N LEU A 6 7.64 -8.82 -58.13
CA LEU A 6 8.04 -7.83 -57.15
C LEU A 6 7.92 -8.43 -55.75
N GLY A 7 9.06 -8.58 -55.06
CA GLY A 7 9.18 -9.11 -53.71
C GLY A 7 9.05 -8.03 -52.65
N ALA A 8 8.17 -8.29 -51.68
CA ALA A 8 7.84 -7.51 -50.49
C ALA A 8 9.07 -7.03 -49.68
N TRP A 9 8.99 -5.78 -49.21
CA TRP A 9 9.86 -5.25 -48.16
C TRP A 9 9.29 -5.71 -46.81
N ALA A 10 9.97 -6.68 -46.18
CA ALA A 10 9.64 -7.15 -44.85
C ALA A 10 10.34 -6.29 -43.80
N ASP A 11 9.54 -5.71 -42.91
CA ASP A 11 9.92 -5.09 -41.64
C ASP A 11 10.79 -6.04 -40.80
N LEU A 12 12.02 -5.64 -40.50
CA LEU A 12 12.84 -6.25 -39.45
C LEU A 12 13.14 -5.19 -38.39
N SER A 13 12.24 -5.13 -37.41
CA SER A 13 12.43 -4.39 -36.17
C SER A 13 13.60 -4.96 -35.38
N ASN A 14 14.62 -4.14 -35.22
CA ASN A 14 15.82 -4.42 -34.46
C ASN A 14 15.57 -4.17 -32.95
N SER A 15 15.54 -5.26 -32.19
CA SER A 15 16.22 -5.47 -30.90
C SER A 15 16.24 -4.33 -29.86
N PHE A 16 15.51 -4.53 -28.76
CA PHE A 16 16.06 -4.17 -27.45
C PHE A 16 15.66 -5.20 -26.39
N SER A 17 16.67 -5.96 -25.96
CA SER A 17 16.63 -6.94 -24.89
C SER A 17 16.49 -6.24 -23.53
N HIS A 18 15.53 -6.68 -22.72
CA HIS A 18 15.76 -6.77 -21.28
C HIS A 18 15.01 -7.97 -20.71
N VAL A 19 15.78 -9.03 -20.49
CA VAL A 19 15.44 -10.16 -19.65
C VAL A 19 15.44 -9.69 -18.19
N VAL A 20 14.29 -9.77 -17.53
CA VAL A 20 14.19 -10.09 -16.11
C VAL A 20 13.11 -11.15 -15.94
N GLY A 21 13.55 -12.38 -15.71
CA GLY A 21 12.69 -13.55 -15.64
C GLY A 21 11.78 -13.54 -14.41
N VAL A 22 10.55 -14.04 -14.60
CA VAL A 22 9.79 -14.69 -13.53
C VAL A 22 9.05 -15.89 -14.13
N ARG A 23 9.68 -17.05 -13.95
CA ARG A 23 9.12 -18.38 -13.62
C ARG A 23 7.78 -18.75 -14.24
N ASP A 24 7.84 -19.75 -15.11
CA ASP A 24 6.77 -20.67 -15.46
C ASP A 24 6.00 -21.16 -14.23
N GLY A 25 4.69 -21.18 -14.36
CA GLY A 25 3.73 -21.46 -13.29
C GLY A 25 2.32 -21.58 -13.84
N GLU A 26 2.20 -22.52 -14.76
CA GLU A 26 1.03 -22.91 -15.53
C GLU A 26 -0.21 -23.27 -14.68
N HIS A 27 -1.38 -23.04 -15.30
CA HIS A 27 -2.71 -23.57 -14.99
C HIS A 27 -3.48 -22.92 -13.83
N ALA A 28 -3.95 -21.70 -14.10
CA ALA A 28 -5.15 -21.18 -13.46
C ALA A 28 -6.37 -22.04 -13.86
N VAL A 29 -6.82 -22.88 -12.92
CA VAL A 29 -8.13 -23.55 -12.98
C VAL A 29 -9.21 -22.47 -13.03
N LYS A 30 -9.64 -22.11 -14.24
CA LYS A 30 -10.79 -21.25 -14.50
C LYS A 30 -11.98 -22.16 -14.74
N GLU A 31 -12.72 -22.50 -13.69
CA GLU A 31 -13.92 -23.31 -13.85
C GLU A 31 -15.19 -22.47 -14.04
N LYS A 32 -15.83 -22.83 -15.14
CA LYS A 32 -17.21 -22.66 -15.64
C LYS A 32 -17.73 -21.22 -15.80
N LYS A 33 -17.75 -20.82 -17.08
CA LYS A 33 -18.47 -19.66 -17.61
C LYS A 33 -19.84 -20.16 -18.06
N ASP A 34 -20.90 -19.54 -17.55
CA ASP A 34 -22.19 -19.52 -18.28
C ASP A 34 -22.32 -18.18 -19.03
N ASP A 35 -21.98 -17.03 -18.42
CA ASP A 35 -22.17 -15.71 -19.06
C ASP A 35 -21.00 -14.72 -18.87
N GLY A 36 -19.76 -15.18 -18.93
CA GLY A 36 -18.56 -14.31 -18.79
C GLY A 36 -18.33 -13.75 -17.38
N LYS A 37 -19.19 -14.06 -16.41
CA LYS A 37 -19.07 -13.67 -15.00
C LYS A 37 -18.33 -14.74 -14.20
N VAL A 38 -17.11 -14.43 -13.75
CA VAL A 38 -16.33 -15.32 -12.87
C VAL A 38 -17.01 -15.41 -11.50
N ILE A 39 -17.53 -16.60 -11.17
CA ILE A 39 -18.11 -16.87 -9.86
C ILE A 39 -17.00 -17.30 -8.90
N TRP A 40 -16.77 -16.51 -7.85
CA TRP A 40 -15.82 -16.85 -6.80
C TRP A 40 -16.48 -17.72 -5.73
N THR A 41 -16.01 -18.97 -5.63
CA THR A 41 -16.31 -19.88 -4.52
C THR A 41 -15.25 -19.77 -3.43
N LEU A 42 -15.57 -20.24 -2.21
CA LEU A 42 -14.64 -20.20 -1.07
C LEU A 42 -13.32 -20.92 -1.40
N GLU A 43 -13.40 -22.10 -2.00
CA GLU A 43 -12.23 -22.90 -2.35
C GLU A 43 -11.38 -22.24 -3.45
N ALA A 44 -12.01 -21.63 -4.46
CA ALA A 44 -11.30 -20.86 -5.47
C ALA A 44 -10.57 -19.65 -4.85
N CYS A 45 -11.20 -18.94 -3.91
CA CYS A 45 -10.56 -17.86 -3.18
C CYS A 45 -9.39 -18.35 -2.31
N LYS A 46 -9.52 -19.48 -1.62
CA LYS A 46 -8.42 -20.08 -0.82
C LYS A 46 -7.23 -20.45 -1.70
N LYS A 47 -7.47 -21.11 -2.83
CA LYS A 47 -6.43 -21.50 -3.78
C LYS A 47 -5.71 -20.27 -4.35
N ASP A 48 -6.45 -19.22 -4.66
CA ASP A 48 -5.87 -17.97 -5.16
C ASP A 48 -5.06 -17.25 -4.08
N ALA A 49 -5.60 -17.14 -2.86
CA ALA A 49 -4.91 -16.51 -1.73
C ALA A 49 -3.59 -17.20 -1.37
N ARG A 50 -3.48 -18.53 -1.54
CA ARG A 50 -2.25 -19.30 -1.31
C ARG A 50 -1.06 -18.88 -2.19
N LYS A 51 -1.31 -18.23 -3.33
CA LYS A 51 -0.25 -17.71 -4.21
C LYS A 51 0.48 -16.51 -3.62
N TYR A 52 -0.13 -15.85 -2.63
CA TYR A 52 0.36 -14.60 -2.06
C TYR A 52 0.81 -14.80 -0.61
N LEU A 53 1.91 -14.13 -0.25
CA LEU A 53 2.48 -14.22 1.09
C LEU A 53 1.78 -13.29 2.07
N THR A 54 1.28 -12.15 1.59
CA THR A 54 0.63 -11.14 2.43
C THR A 54 -0.75 -10.75 1.89
N ARG A 55 -1.63 -10.36 2.80
CA ARG A 55 -2.99 -9.91 2.46
C ARG A 55 -2.99 -8.72 1.49
N ASN A 56 -2.03 -7.81 1.63
CA ASN A 56 -1.91 -6.67 0.72
C ASN A 56 -1.50 -7.10 -0.69
N GLN A 57 -0.58 -8.06 -0.80
CA GLN A 57 -0.18 -8.60 -2.11
C GLN A 57 -1.34 -9.33 -2.79
N TRP A 58 -2.14 -10.09 -2.04
CA TRP A 58 -3.36 -10.72 -2.57
C TRP A 58 -4.40 -9.68 -3.04
N ARG A 59 -4.59 -8.61 -2.26
CA ARG A 59 -5.48 -7.50 -2.63
C ARG A 59 -5.07 -6.83 -3.95
N ILE A 60 -3.77 -6.64 -4.17
CA ILE A 60 -3.24 -5.98 -5.38
C ILE A 60 -3.24 -6.95 -6.57
N GLY A 61 -2.84 -8.21 -6.36
CA GLY A 61 -2.74 -9.21 -7.43
C GLY A 61 -4.08 -9.76 -7.91
N SER A 62 -5.04 -9.94 -6.99
CA SER A 62 -6.36 -10.50 -7.28
C SER A 62 -7.48 -9.69 -6.60
N PRO A 63 -7.75 -8.44 -7.03
CA PRO A 63 -8.73 -7.58 -6.39
C PRO A 63 -10.15 -8.18 -6.42
N SER A 64 -10.55 -8.85 -7.50
CA SER A 64 -11.88 -9.46 -7.64
C SER A 64 -12.11 -10.59 -6.63
N ALA A 65 -11.11 -11.45 -6.43
CA ALA A 65 -11.15 -12.52 -5.43
C ALA A 65 -11.20 -11.95 -4.02
N TYR A 66 -10.34 -10.96 -3.74
CA TYR A 66 -10.25 -10.31 -2.44
C TYR A 66 -11.56 -9.60 -2.06
N VAL A 67 -12.15 -8.83 -2.97
CA VAL A 67 -13.42 -8.12 -2.73
C VAL A 67 -14.54 -9.11 -2.46
N THR A 68 -14.64 -10.19 -3.24
CA THR A 68 -15.68 -11.20 -3.03
C THR A 68 -15.50 -11.91 -1.68
N ALA A 69 -14.27 -12.29 -1.34
CA ALA A 69 -13.95 -12.88 -0.05
C ALA A 69 -14.24 -11.92 1.11
N ASN A 70 -13.99 -10.62 0.96
CA ASN A 70 -14.28 -9.64 2.01
C ASN A 70 -15.79 -9.40 2.18
N LYS A 71 -16.54 -9.33 1.07
CA LYS A 71 -18.02 -9.23 1.09
C LYS A 71 -18.66 -10.44 1.77
N ARG A 72 -18.13 -11.64 1.50
CA ARG A 72 -18.62 -12.91 2.05
C ARG A 72 -17.96 -13.31 3.38
N LYS A 73 -17.13 -12.44 3.97
CA LYS A 73 -16.38 -12.67 5.22
C LYS A 73 -15.42 -13.88 5.20
N TRP A 74 -15.09 -14.40 4.03
CA TRP A 74 -14.11 -15.48 3.82
C TRP A 74 -12.66 -15.06 3.99
N ALA A 75 -12.39 -13.76 4.11
CA ALA A 75 -11.03 -13.24 4.21
C ALA A 75 -10.26 -13.78 5.43
N GLY A 76 -10.95 -14.24 6.50
CA GLY A 76 -10.30 -14.92 7.63
C GLY A 76 -9.74 -16.28 7.23
N GLU A 77 -10.57 -17.13 6.64
CA GLU A 77 -10.16 -18.47 6.17
C GLU A 77 -9.14 -18.40 5.03
N CYS A 78 -9.35 -17.52 4.04
CA CYS A 78 -8.44 -17.38 2.91
C CYS A 78 -7.09 -16.79 3.30
N CYS A 79 -7.01 -16.04 4.41
CA CYS A 79 -5.75 -15.47 4.89
C CYS A 79 -5.16 -16.24 6.08
N ALA A 80 -5.70 -17.41 6.46
CA ALA A 80 -5.24 -18.15 7.63
C ALA A 80 -3.76 -18.59 7.50
N HIS A 81 -3.28 -18.82 6.28
CA HIS A 81 -1.87 -19.13 6.01
C HIS A 81 -0.97 -17.89 5.97
N MET A 82 -1.54 -16.69 5.86
CA MET A 82 -0.80 -15.44 5.79
C MET A 82 -0.54 -14.92 7.20
N LYS A 83 0.72 -14.94 7.64
CA LYS A 83 1.10 -14.27 8.89
C LYS A 83 0.92 -12.76 8.72
N ALA A 84 -0.03 -12.16 9.44
CA ALA A 84 -0.10 -10.71 9.55
C ALA A 84 1.19 -10.25 10.23
N LYS A 85 1.98 -9.39 9.57
CA LYS A 85 3.12 -8.75 10.21
C LYS A 85 2.53 -7.70 11.17
N PRO A 86 2.62 -7.88 12.50
CA PRO A 86 2.22 -6.80 13.39
C PRO A 86 3.20 -5.66 13.19
N THR A 87 2.70 -4.49 12.80
CA THR A 87 3.46 -3.25 12.92
C THR A 87 3.50 -2.91 14.40
N VAL A 88 4.49 -3.46 15.11
CA VAL A 88 4.71 -3.17 16.53
C VAL A 88 5.28 -1.75 16.60
N TRP A 89 4.43 -0.82 16.99
CA TRP A 89 4.83 0.55 17.31
C TRP A 89 5.23 0.60 18.78
N THR A 90 6.53 0.57 19.05
CA THR A 90 7.08 0.82 20.38
C THR A 90 7.14 2.32 20.65
N ALA A 91 7.29 2.69 21.93
CA ALA A 91 7.39 4.09 22.33
C ALA A 91 8.53 4.83 21.60
N ASP A 92 9.68 4.17 21.48
CA ASP A 92 10.87 4.75 20.83
C ASP A 92 10.66 4.93 19.33
N LEU A 93 10.01 3.98 18.65
CA LEU A 93 9.70 4.11 17.22
C LEU A 93 8.73 5.25 16.95
N CYS A 94 7.75 5.47 17.85
CA CYS A 94 6.83 6.61 17.75
C CYS A 94 7.59 7.94 17.90
N LYS A 95 8.52 8.04 18.85
CA LYS A 95 9.35 9.23 19.06
C LYS A 95 10.25 9.51 17.85
N LEU A 96 10.97 8.50 17.38
CA LEU A 96 11.83 8.59 16.19
C LEU A 96 11.06 9.01 14.94
N ASP A 97 9.83 8.51 14.76
CA ASP A 97 9.01 8.89 13.62
C ASP A 97 8.49 10.33 13.76
N ALA A 98 8.07 10.75 14.95
CA ALA A 98 7.60 12.11 15.22
C ALA A 98 8.68 13.18 15.02
N LEU A 99 9.96 12.87 15.31
CA LEU A 99 11.09 13.76 15.08
C LEU A 99 11.29 14.17 13.61
N LYS A 100 10.76 13.41 12.66
CA LYS A 100 10.83 13.73 11.22
C LYS A 100 9.92 14.88 10.81
N TYR A 101 8.96 15.27 11.66
CA TYR A 101 7.92 16.22 11.34
C TYR A 101 7.98 17.43 12.28
N GLN A 102 7.69 18.62 11.74
CA GLN A 102 7.71 19.86 12.55
C GLN A 102 6.40 20.10 13.28
N THR A 103 5.28 19.56 12.79
CA THR A 103 3.95 19.81 13.38
C THR A 103 3.16 18.53 13.62
N ARG A 104 2.31 18.55 14.64
CA ARG A 104 1.45 17.40 15.00
C ARG A 104 0.54 16.97 13.85
N THR A 105 -0.03 17.94 13.14
CA THR A 105 -0.92 17.72 11.99
C THR A 105 -0.19 17.09 10.82
N GLN A 106 1.05 17.49 10.56
CA GLN A 106 1.89 16.88 9.52
C GLN A 106 2.23 15.43 9.87
N TRP A 107 2.64 15.17 11.12
CA TRP A 107 2.90 13.82 11.59
C TRP A 107 1.67 12.91 11.48
N GLN A 108 0.49 13.41 11.87
CA GLN A 108 -0.76 12.66 11.75
C GLN A 108 -1.12 12.29 10.31
N LYS A 109 -0.88 13.20 9.35
CA LYS A 109 -1.18 12.97 7.93
C LYS A 109 -0.18 12.02 7.27
N ALA A 110 1.10 12.16 7.58
CA ALA A 110 2.16 11.37 6.96
C ALA A 110 2.25 9.95 7.56
N SER A 111 2.11 9.83 8.88
CA SER A 111 2.26 8.57 9.62
C SER A 111 1.06 8.31 10.55
N PRO A 112 -0.15 8.05 10.00
CA PRO A 112 -1.34 7.82 10.81
C PRO A 112 -1.20 6.61 11.73
N SER A 113 -0.45 5.57 11.30
CA SER A 113 -0.23 4.37 12.12
C SER A 113 0.61 4.65 13.37
N ALA A 114 1.68 5.45 13.24
CA ALA A 114 2.54 5.86 14.34
C ALA A 114 1.79 6.77 15.33
N TYR A 115 1.08 7.77 14.79
CA TYR A 115 0.29 8.71 15.60
C TYR A 115 -0.80 7.99 16.41
N GLN A 116 -1.51 7.04 15.80
CA GLN A 116 -2.55 6.27 16.49
C GLN A 116 -1.96 5.34 17.57
N ALA A 117 -0.78 4.77 17.33
CA ALA A 117 -0.08 3.99 18.35
C ALA A 117 0.36 4.86 19.53
N ALA A 118 0.98 6.02 19.27
CA ALA A 118 1.35 6.98 20.31
C ALA A 118 0.12 7.44 21.10
N ARG A 119 -1.00 7.71 20.43
CA ARG A 119 -2.26 8.11 21.07
C ARG A 119 -2.84 7.04 21.98
N ARG A 120 -2.84 5.77 21.56
CA ARG A 120 -3.28 4.65 22.40
C ARG A 120 -2.42 4.44 23.64
N ASN A 121 -1.12 4.76 23.53
CA ASN A 121 -0.17 4.64 24.62
C ASN A 121 0.01 5.94 25.43
N GLY A 122 -0.72 7.02 25.13
CA GLY A 122 -0.56 8.32 25.82
C GLY A 122 0.75 9.07 25.51
N LEU A 123 1.54 8.61 24.54
CA LEU A 123 2.88 9.13 24.22
C LEU A 123 2.88 10.36 23.31
N VAL A 124 1.70 10.89 22.95
CA VAL A 124 1.59 12.01 22.00
C VAL A 124 2.26 13.27 22.54
N ALA A 125 2.16 13.53 23.86
CA ALA A 125 2.84 14.67 24.48
C ALA A 125 4.36 14.56 24.33
N ASP A 126 4.94 13.42 24.69
CA ASP A 126 6.37 13.15 24.57
C ASP A 126 6.85 13.21 23.11
N CYS A 127 6.08 12.63 22.18
CA CYS A 127 6.42 12.61 20.76
C CYS A 127 6.28 13.99 20.10
N CYS A 128 5.51 14.90 20.69
CA CYS A 128 5.29 16.25 20.17
C CYS A 128 6.01 17.32 21.00
N ALA A 129 6.85 16.95 21.98
CA ALA A 129 7.55 17.90 22.84
C ALA A 129 8.51 18.83 22.07
N HIS A 130 9.07 18.35 20.95
CA HIS A 130 9.91 19.14 20.06
C HIS A 130 9.13 20.01 19.05
N MET A 131 7.81 19.79 18.95
CA MET A 131 6.97 20.53 18.02
C MET A 131 6.46 21.79 18.72
N PRO A 132 6.49 22.96 18.07
CA PRO A 132 5.80 24.13 18.60
C PRO A 132 4.34 23.74 18.79
N SER A 133 3.86 23.81 20.05
CA SER A 133 2.44 23.75 20.31
C SER A 133 1.83 24.87 19.49
N ASP A 134 0.90 24.53 18.60
CA ASP A 134 0.08 25.49 17.88
C ASP A 134 -0.77 26.24 18.92
N MET A 135 -0.10 27.15 19.63
CA MET A 135 -0.70 28.27 20.28
C MET A 135 -1.32 29.02 19.12
N ARG A 136 -2.61 28.73 18.88
CA ARG A 136 -3.51 29.73 18.33
C ARG A 136 -3.10 31.04 18.97
N CYS A 137 -2.62 31.96 18.14
CA CYS A 137 -2.27 33.30 18.56
C CYS A 137 -3.49 33.85 19.31
N SER A 138 -3.46 33.76 20.63
CA SER A 138 -4.24 34.66 21.46
C SER A 138 -3.54 35.97 21.20
N ASN A 139 -4.25 36.90 20.57
CA ASN A 139 -3.80 38.20 20.14
C ASN A 139 -3.02 38.94 21.24
N VAL A 140 -1.73 38.64 21.40
CA VAL A 140 -0.81 39.42 22.21
C VAL A 140 -0.26 40.45 21.27
N LYS A 141 -0.95 41.60 21.26
CA LYS A 141 -0.44 42.88 20.78
C LYS A 141 1.01 42.97 21.27
N MET A 142 1.98 42.75 20.38
CA MET A 142 3.36 43.12 20.63
C MET A 142 3.35 44.63 20.78
N LYS A 143 3.21 45.09 22.03
CA LYS A 143 3.37 46.48 22.39
C LYS A 143 4.87 46.71 22.34
N LEU A 144 5.34 47.04 21.14
CA LEU A 144 6.67 47.56 20.89
C LEU A 144 6.67 49.00 21.41
N ASP A 145 6.85 49.16 22.71
CA ASP A 145 7.17 50.43 23.35
C ASP A 145 8.35 50.19 24.30
N VAL A 146 9.24 51.19 24.39
CA VAL A 146 10.35 51.36 25.36
C VAL A 146 11.65 50.65 24.87
N LEU A 147 12.70 51.31 24.36
CA LEU A 147 13.37 52.57 24.74
C LEU A 147 14.13 53.16 23.54
N LEU A 148 14.07 54.48 23.37
CA LEU A 148 15.22 55.37 23.15
C LEU A 148 14.70 56.80 23.36
N GLU A 149 14.97 57.32 24.55
CA GLU A 149 15.05 58.76 24.83
C GLU A 149 16.21 59.39 24.05
#